data_AF-W1I889-F1
#
_entry.id   AF-W1I889-F1
#
_cell.length_a   1.000
_cell.length_b   1.000
_cell.length_c   1.000
_cell.angle_alpha   90.00
_cell.angle_beta   90.00
_cell.angle_gamma   90.00
#
_symmetry.space_group_name_H-M   'P 1'
#
loop_
_entity.id
_entity.type
_entity.pdbx_description
1 polymer ?
#
loop_
_entity_poly.entity_id
_entity_poly.type
_entity_poly.pdbx_seq_one_letter_code
_entity_poly.pdbx_strand_id
1 'polypeptide(L)'
;MKYKSQNVAKLYFIAAIGLFIGQILFGVTMGLQYVWGDFLFPAIPFNVARMVHTNLLIVWLLFGFMGLLIIWFLKNQSVSYMHLGLLNSCSGYF
;
A
#
# COMPACT_ATOMS: atom_id res chain seq x y z
N MET A 1 -1.01 15.75 11.85
CA MET A 1 -2.15 15.15 11.11
C MET A 1 -3.40 15.87 11.54
N LYS A 2 -4.23 16.32 10.59
CA LYS A 2 -5.42 17.14 10.88
C LYS A 2 -6.64 16.29 11.26
N TYR A 3 -6.66 15.01 10.87
CA TYR A 3 -7.72 14.04 11.17
C TYR A 3 -7.16 12.76 11.81
N LYS A 4 -7.81 12.25 12.85
CA LYS A 4 -7.44 10.99 13.52
C LYS A 4 -7.55 9.79 12.57
N SER A 5 -8.48 9.84 11.64
CA SER A 5 -8.71 8.83 10.59
C SER A 5 -7.59 8.77 9.55
N GLN A 6 -6.78 9.83 9.37
CA GLN A 6 -5.59 9.77 8.50
C GLN A 6 -4.46 8.91 9.08
N ASN A 7 -4.53 8.56 10.37
CA ASN A 7 -3.53 7.70 10.98
C ASN A 7 -3.60 6.26 10.44
N VAL A 8 -4.80 5.84 10.01
CA VAL A 8 -5.02 4.51 9.42
C VAL A 8 -4.21 4.36 8.13
N ALA A 9 -4.14 5.40 7.28
CA ALA A 9 -3.38 5.37 6.03
C ALA A 9 -1.86 5.21 6.23
N LYS A 10 -1.32 5.68 7.36
CA LYS A 10 0.11 5.51 7.68
C LYS A 10 0.47 4.05 7.93
N LEU A 11 -0.44 3.30 8.54
CA LEU A 11 -0.26 1.86 8.79
C LEU A 11 -0.20 1.08 7.48
N TYR A 12 -1.02 1.45 6.49
CA TYR A 12 -0.95 0.88 5.13
C TYR A 12 0.39 1.15 4.45
N PHE A 13 0.95 2.36 4.61
CA PHE A 13 2.26 2.71 4.06
C PHE A 13 3.41 1.94 4.71
N ILE A 14 3.38 1.78 6.03
CA ILE A 14 4.38 1.01 6.77
C ILE A 14 4.33 -0.47 6.36
N ALA A 15 3.13 -1.04 6.23
CA ALA A 15 2.96 -2.41 5.74
C ALA A 15 3.47 -2.58 4.29
N ALA A 16 3.21 -1.60 3.41
CA ALA A 16 3.68 -1.62 2.03
C ALA A 16 5.21 -1.65 1.93
N ILE A 17 5.92 -0.88 2.76
CA ILE A 17 7.39 -0.87 2.79
C ILE A 17 7.93 -2.23 3.28
N GLY A 18 7.31 -2.83 4.30
CA GLY A 18 7.70 -4.17 4.77
C GLY A 18 7.56 -5.24 3.68
N LEU A 19 6.44 -5.23 2.95
CA LEU A 19 6.19 -6.14 1.83
C LEU A 19 7.14 -5.88 0.65
N PHE A 20 7.51 -4.62 0.40
CA PHE A 20 8.47 -4.25 -0.62
C PHE A 20 9.86 -4.82 -0.34
N ILE A 21 10.34 -4.76 0.91
CA ILE A 21 11.63 -5.36 1.29
C ILE A 21 11.61 -6.88 1.04
N GLY A 22 10.51 -7.56 1.39
CA GLY A 22 10.31 -8.97 1.08
C GLY A 22 10.43 -9.25 -0.43
N GLN A 23 9.79 -8.42 -1.26
CA GLN A 23 9.85 -8.55 -2.71
C GLN A 23 11.29 -8.47 -3.26
N ILE A 24 12.08 -7.52 -2.75
CA ILE A 24 13.49 -7.36 -3.16
C ILE A 24 14.32 -8.58 -2.79
N LEU A 25 14.15 -9.13 -1.57
CA LEU A 25 14.86 -10.34 -1.15
C LEU A 25 14.58 -11.54 -2.06
N PHE A 26 13.31 -11.77 -2.41
CA PHE A 26 12.94 -12.84 -3.35
C PHE A 26 13.45 -12.56 -4.77
N GLY A 27 13.52 -11.30 -5.20
CA GLY A 27 14.10 -10.91 -6.49
C GLY A 27 15.59 -11.20 -6.58
N VAL A 28 16.35 -10.84 -5.55
CA VAL A 28 17.80 -11.12 -5.45
C VAL A 28 18.05 -12.62 -5.35
N THR A 29 17.25 -13.35 -4.57
CA THR A 29 17.35 -14.81 -4.45
C THR A 29 17.17 -15.50 -5.81
N MET A 30 16.17 -15.08 -6.60
CA MET A 30 16.00 -15.60 -7.97
C MET A 30 17.15 -15.20 -8.91
N GLY A 31 17.67 -13.98 -8.80
CA GLY A 31 18.84 -13.55 -9.56
C GLY A 31 20.08 -14.40 -9.26
N LEU A 32 20.25 -14.79 -7.99
CA LEU A 32 21.32 -15.69 -7.57
C LEU A 32 21.11 -17.12 -8.06
N GLN A 33 19.88 -17.62 -8.02
CA GLN A 33 19.50 -18.91 -8.64
C GLN A 33 19.74 -18.94 -10.15
N TYR A 34 19.72 -17.79 -10.82
CA TYR A 34 20.00 -17.68 -12.26
C TYR A 34 21.49 -17.92 -12.60
N VAL A 35 22.39 -17.56 -11.67
CA VAL A 35 23.85 -17.75 -11.83
C VAL A 35 24.31 -19.07 -11.21
N TRP A 36 23.70 -19.48 -10.09
CA TRP A 36 23.92 -20.76 -9.41
C TRP A 36 22.62 -21.51 -9.20
N GLY A 37 22.28 -22.39 -10.14
CA GLY A 37 20.99 -23.11 -10.18
C GLY A 37 20.75 -24.12 -9.05
N ASP A 38 21.78 -24.51 -8.30
CA ASP A 38 21.67 -25.46 -7.17
C ASP A 38 21.47 -24.74 -5.81
N PHE A 39 21.44 -23.41 -5.81
CA PHE A 39 21.21 -22.60 -4.60
C PHE A 39 19.74 -22.72 -4.17
N LEU A 40 19.49 -23.22 -2.94
CA LEU A 40 18.16 -23.45 -2.31
C LEU A 40 17.35 -24.70 -2.75
N PHE A 41 17.93 -25.61 -3.54
CA PHE A 41 17.35 -26.94 -3.72
C PHE A 41 17.55 -27.80 -2.45
N PRO A 42 16.54 -28.51 -1.91
CA PRO A 42 15.15 -28.72 -2.35
C PRO A 42 14.09 -27.79 -1.70
N ALA A 43 14.48 -26.82 -0.87
CA ALA A 43 13.55 -26.06 -0.02
C ALA A 43 12.74 -24.98 -0.77
N ILE A 44 13.31 -24.27 -1.75
CA ILE A 44 12.61 -23.22 -2.51
C ILE A 44 12.97 -23.30 -4.01
N PRO A 45 12.13 -23.96 -4.83
CA PRO A 45 12.33 -23.99 -6.27
C PRO A 45 12.03 -22.62 -6.92
N PHE A 46 12.72 -22.32 -8.01
CA PHE A 46 12.66 -21.04 -8.73
C PHE A 46 11.23 -20.60 -9.12
N ASN A 47 10.36 -21.57 -9.40
CA ASN A 47 8.96 -21.39 -9.79
C ASN A 47 8.17 -20.74 -8.64
N VAL A 48 8.42 -21.20 -7.40
CA VAL A 48 7.76 -20.68 -6.20
C VAL A 48 8.32 -19.30 -5.86
N ALA A 49 9.63 -19.12 -5.96
CA ALA A 49 10.26 -17.82 -5.76
C ALA A 49 9.70 -16.76 -6.73
N ARG A 50 9.45 -17.12 -7.99
CA ARG A 50 8.84 -16.24 -8.99
C ARG A 50 7.40 -15.87 -8.61
N MET A 51 6.58 -16.85 -8.23
CA MET A 51 5.20 -16.59 -7.81
C MET A 51 5.15 -15.66 -6.60
N VAL A 52 5.99 -15.87 -5.59
CA VAL A 52 6.04 -15.01 -4.40
C VAL A 52 6.48 -13.59 -4.79
N HIS A 53 7.51 -13.44 -5.62
CA HIS A 53 8.01 -12.13 -6.03
C HIS A 53 6.98 -11.29 -6.80
N THR A 54 6.32 -11.87 -7.81
CA THR A 54 5.32 -11.13 -8.61
C THR A 54 4.03 -10.88 -7.84
N ASN A 55 3.61 -11.82 -6.99
CA ASN A 55 2.41 -11.63 -6.17
C ASN A 55 2.63 -10.54 -5.11
N LEU A 56 3.81 -10.53 -4.46
CA LEU A 56 4.16 -9.43 -3.55
C LEU A 56 4.20 -8.09 -4.29
N LEU A 57 4.71 -8.04 -5.52
CA LEU A 57 4.72 -6.82 -6.35
C LEU A 57 3.32 -6.21 -6.47
N ILE A 58 2.31 -7.03 -6.75
CA ILE A 58 0.92 -6.57 -6.86
C ILE A 58 0.36 -6.13 -5.51
N VAL A 59 0.58 -6.92 -4.47
CA VAL A 59 0.01 -6.65 -3.13
C VAL A 59 0.58 -5.35 -2.54
N TRP A 60 1.89 -5.12 -2.59
CA TRP A 60 2.46 -3.90 -1.99
C TRP A 60 2.04 -2.64 -2.76
N LEU A 61 1.90 -2.71 -4.09
CA LEU A 61 1.34 -1.60 -4.89
C LEU A 61 -0.12 -1.31 -4.50
N LEU A 62 -0.96 -2.35 -4.33
CA LEU A 62 -2.36 -2.18 -3.89
C LEU A 62 -2.44 -1.45 -2.54
N PHE A 63 -1.59 -1.83 -1.59
CA PHE A 63 -1.51 -1.16 -0.29
C PHE A 63 -1.08 0.31 -0.42
N GLY A 64 -0.15 0.62 -1.32
CA GLY A 64 0.27 1.99 -1.63
C GLY A 64 -0.85 2.85 -2.23
N PHE A 65 -1.57 2.33 -3.23
CA PHE A 65 -2.70 3.05 -3.85
C PHE A 65 -3.86 3.25 -2.87
N MET A 66 -4.18 2.26 -2.04
CA MET A 66 -5.22 2.38 -1.00
C MET A 66 -4.85 3.45 0.04
N GLY A 67 -3.59 3.48 0.48
CA GLY A 67 -3.10 4.50 1.43
C GLY A 67 -3.17 5.92 0.86
N LEU A 68 -2.80 6.11 -0.41
CA LEU A 68 -2.95 7.38 -1.13
C LEU A 68 -4.41 7.81 -1.24
N LEU A 69 -5.30 6.89 -1.61
CA LEU A 69 -6.73 7.15 -1.75
C LEU A 69 -7.36 7.61 -0.41
N ILE A 70 -7.02 6.94 0.69
CA ILE A 70 -7.51 7.29 2.04
C ILE A 70 -7.00 8.68 2.46
N ILE A 71 -5.72 8.99 2.22
CA ILE A 71 -5.14 10.32 2.55
C ILE A 71 -5.82 11.43 1.75
N TRP A 72 -5.99 11.21 0.44
CA TRP A 72 -6.60 12.17 -0.46
C TRP A 72 -8.08 12.39 -0.16
N PHE A 73 -8.86 11.32 -0.02
CA PHE A 73 -10.29 11.39 0.25
C PHE A 73 -10.60 12.10 1.57
N LEU A 74 -9.90 11.75 2.65
CA LEU A 74 -10.08 12.40 3.95
C LEU A 74 -9.70 13.89 3.94
N LYS A 75 -8.77 14.29 3.06
CA LYS A 75 -8.42 15.70 2.90
C LYS A 75 -9.49 16.47 2.13
N ASN A 76 -10.06 15.88 1.08
CA ASN A 76 -11.06 16.54 0.24
C ASN A 76 -12.45 16.60 0.91
N GLN A 77 -12.80 15.60 1.72
CA GLN A 77 -14.03 15.58 2.52
C GLN A 77 -14.14 16.79 3.47
N SER A 78 -13.03 17.23 4.06
CA SER A 78 -13.03 18.39 4.97
C SER A 78 -13.47 19.70 4.33
N VAL A 79 -13.19 19.87 3.03
CA VAL A 79 -13.59 21.06 2.26
C VAL A 79 -15.07 20.95 1.87
N SER A 80 -15.53 19.77 1.45
CA SER A 80 -16.93 19.54 1.10
C SER A 80 -17.88 19.69 2.29
N TYR A 81 -17.55 19.17 3.47
CA TYR A 81 -18.38 19.36 4.67
C TYR A 81 -18.40 20.81 5.16
N MET A 82 -17.34 21.58 4.94
CA MET A 82 -17.33 23.01 5.28
C MET A 82 -18.21 23.83 4.32
N HIS A 83 -18.25 23.45 3.04
CA HIS A 83 -19.13 24.05 2.04
C HIS A 83 -20.61 23.69 2.28
N LEU A 84 -20.92 22.43 2.61
CA LEU A 84 -22.27 21.98 3.01
C LEU A 84 -22.70 22.52 4.39
N GLY A 85 -21.76 22.69 5.33
CA GLY A 85 -22.03 23.29 6.63
C GLY A 85 -22.43 24.77 6.54
N LEU A 86 -21.80 25.53 5.65
CA LEU A 86 -22.21 26.90 5.34
C LEU A 86 -23.59 26.96 4.67
N LEU A 87 -23.90 26.05 3.75
CA LEU A 87 -25.22 25.97 3.11
C LEU A 87 -26.33 25.60 4.11
N ASN A 88 -26.08 24.64 5.01
CA ASN A 88 -27.04 24.25 6.05
C ASN A 88 -27.20 25.33 7.15
N SER A 89 -26.15 26.12 7.44
CA SER A 89 -26.28 27.29 8.32
C SER A 89 -27.05 28.45 7.68
N CYS A 90 -27.04 28.58 6.36
CA CYS A 90 -27.87 29.57 5.65
C CYS A 90 -29.33 29.11 5.42
N SER A 91 -29.63 27.82 5.43
CA SER A 91 -31.00 27.30 5.26
C SER A 91 -31.82 27.25 6.56
N GLY A 92 -31.23 27.58 7.72
CA GLY A 92 -31.94 27.73 9.00
C GLY A 92 -32.55 29.12 9.22
N TYR A 93 -32.43 30.01 8.22
CA TYR A 93 -33.00 31.36 8.20
C TYR A 93 -33.95 31.53 7.00
N PHE A 94 -34.91 30.61 6.83
CA PHE A 94 -36.14 30.87 6.07
C PHE A 94 -37.24 29.94 6.56
#